data_AF-A0A7Y2HZI0-F1
#
_entry.id   AF-A0A7Y2HZI0-F1
#
_cell.length_a   1.000
_cell.length_b   1.000
_cell.length_c   1.000
_cell.angle_alpha   90.00
_cell.angle_beta   90.00
_cell.angle_gamma   90.00
#
_symmetry.space_group_name_H-M   'P 1'
#
loop_
_entity.id
_entity.type
_entity.pdbx_description
1 polymer ?
#
loop_
_entity_poly.entity_id
_entity_poly.type
_entity_poly.pdbx_seq_one_letter_code
_entity_poly.pdbx_strand_id
1 'polypeptide(L)'
;MASPELSPSPPVVELTLRPRRVLLGVFLACVGAEIAFFLLDWHVNYGRLFDLGPMRNMLNTTREDGLASWFGVTQTAFVALTLWLVVVTVRARDRTRWAGLGWMVVALIFSYMAFDDGAEFHERLGSTFKLFQQRASEAAAEPTAGSRLLELFPSYPWQVLFLPFFGAAGLFMLAFLWRRLQTRRARGLLLAGIGCFVVAVGIDFVEGLDEDHTLNVNRMIAELPGVEDYAYERFDRDGYEAVRHFGKSLEETTEMFGMTLLWVAFLGHWMHIGGNLRVRCAPDP
;
A
#
# COMPACT_ATOMS: atom_id res chain seq x y z
N MET A 1 36.17 -8.68 56.00
CA MET A 1 35.57 -9.17 54.74
C MET A 1 34.43 -8.23 54.41
N ALA A 2 34.61 -7.32 53.45
CA ALA A 2 33.55 -6.44 52.98
C ALA A 2 32.61 -7.24 52.07
N SER A 3 31.31 -7.22 52.38
CA SER A 3 30.29 -7.78 51.50
C SER A 3 30.35 -7.07 50.15
N PRO A 4 30.34 -7.80 49.01
CA PRO A 4 30.27 -7.15 47.71
C PRO A 4 28.94 -6.37 47.64
N GLU A 5 29.04 -5.05 47.47
CA GLU A 5 27.89 -4.21 47.18
C GLU A 5 27.20 -4.77 45.93
N LEU A 6 25.97 -5.27 46.12
CA LEU A 6 25.08 -5.63 45.04
C LEU A 6 24.82 -4.37 44.22
N SER A 7 25.49 -4.25 43.08
CA SER A 7 25.16 -3.24 42.07
C SER A 7 23.64 -3.23 41.87
N PRO A 8 22.97 -2.07 41.97
CA PRO A 8 21.54 -2.01 41.74
C PRO A 8 21.22 -2.58 40.36
N SER A 9 20.27 -3.51 40.30
CA SER A 9 19.78 -4.04 39.04
C SER A 9 19.26 -2.88 38.18
N PRO A 10 19.56 -2.88 36.87
CA PRO A 10 19.14 -1.79 36.00
C PRO A 10 17.63 -1.60 36.06
N PRO A 11 17.13 -0.35 35.99
CA PRO A 11 15.70 -0.09 36.02
C PRO A 11 15.01 -0.83 34.88
N VAL A 12 13.97 -1.61 35.22
CA VAL A 12 13.15 -2.33 34.25
C VAL A 12 11.87 -1.51 34.04
N VAL A 13 11.64 -1.06 32.82
CA VAL A 13 10.37 -0.45 32.44
C VAL A 13 9.46 -1.55 31.89
N GLU A 14 8.37 -1.85 32.61
CA GLU A 14 7.34 -2.79 32.15
C GLU A 14 6.22 -2.01 31.44
N LEU A 15 6.04 -2.28 30.15
CA LEU A 15 5.05 -1.59 29.33
C LEU A 15 3.84 -2.50 29.11
N THR A 16 2.72 -2.21 29.80
CA THR A 16 1.49 -3.00 29.69
C THR A 16 0.60 -2.44 28.58
N LEU A 17 0.59 -3.11 27.42
CA LEU A 17 -0.30 -2.77 26.31
C LEU A 17 -1.62 -3.53 26.42
N ARG A 18 -2.72 -2.88 26.02
CA ARG A 18 -4.04 -3.53 25.85
C ARG A 18 -4.27 -3.78 24.35
N PRO A 19 -4.02 -5.00 23.81
CA PRO A 19 -4.00 -5.24 22.37
C PRO A 19 -5.26 -4.75 21.65
N ARG A 20 -6.44 -5.05 22.19
CA ARG A 20 -7.70 -4.62 21.59
C ARG A 20 -7.82 -3.11 21.41
N ARG A 21 -7.33 -2.31 22.37
CA ARG A 21 -7.40 -0.84 22.29
C ARG A 21 -6.41 -0.29 21.29
N VAL A 22 -5.19 -0.84 21.27
CA VAL A 22 -4.15 -0.43 20.31
C VAL A 22 -4.60 -0.74 18.88
N LEU A 23 -5.04 -1.98 18.62
CA LEU A 23 -5.50 -2.40 17.29
C LEU A 23 -6.72 -1.59 16.81
N LEU A 24 -7.68 -1.31 17.70
CA LEU A 24 -8.83 -0.48 17.36
C LEU A 24 -8.42 0.98 17.11
N GLY A 25 -7.50 1.52 17.91
CA GLY A 25 -7.00 2.88 17.74
C GLY A 25 -6.29 3.06 16.40
N VAL A 26 -5.39 2.13 16.05
CA VAL A 26 -4.70 2.15 14.74
C VAL A 26 -5.71 2.04 13.60
N PHE A 27 -6.64 1.09 13.67
CA PHE A 27 -7.68 0.92 12.65
C PHE A 27 -8.51 2.20 12.46
N LEU A 28 -9.06 2.76 13.55
CA LEU A 28 -9.91 3.95 13.47
C LEU A 28 -9.14 5.19 13.02
N ALA A 29 -7.87 5.33 13.44
CA ALA A 29 -7.04 6.44 13.01
C ALA A 29 -6.74 6.39 11.51
N CYS A 30 -6.39 5.21 10.97
CA CYS A 30 -6.08 5.07 9.56
C CYS A 30 -7.34 5.23 8.69
N VAL A 31 -8.42 4.50 9.00
CA VAL A 31 -9.69 4.64 8.27
C VAL A 31 -10.24 6.07 8.37
N GLY A 32 -10.11 6.71 9.52
CA GLY A 32 -10.49 8.11 9.70
C GLY A 32 -9.69 9.06 8.80
N ALA A 33 -8.38 8.83 8.66
CA ALA A 33 -7.52 9.60 7.76
C ALA A 33 -7.86 9.33 6.28
N GLU A 34 -8.02 8.07 5.89
CA GLU A 34 -8.42 7.65 4.53
C GLU A 34 -9.74 8.32 4.09
N ILE A 35 -10.77 8.26 4.94
CA ILE A 35 -12.05 8.93 4.68
C ILE A 35 -11.85 10.45 4.61
N ALA A 36 -11.04 11.02 5.51
CA ALA A 36 -10.77 12.45 5.49
C ALA A 36 -10.07 12.87 4.20
N PHE A 37 -9.10 12.12 3.68
CA PHE A 37 -8.43 12.44 2.42
C PHE A 37 -9.39 12.38 1.24
N PHE A 38 -10.19 11.33 1.12
CA PHE A 38 -11.20 11.24 0.06
C PHE A 38 -12.20 12.40 0.11
N LEU A 39 -12.72 12.74 1.30
CA LEU A 39 -13.65 13.86 1.45
C LEU A 39 -12.98 15.21 1.19
N LEU A 40 -11.74 15.41 1.64
CA LEU A 40 -11.01 16.65 1.42
C LEU A 40 -10.70 16.84 -0.07
N ASP A 41 -10.29 15.78 -0.77
CA ASP A 41 -10.12 15.81 -2.22
C ASP A 41 -11.42 16.21 -2.92
N TRP A 42 -12.52 15.51 -2.62
CA TRP A 42 -13.84 15.83 -3.15
C TRP A 42 -14.22 17.30 -2.94
N HIS A 43 -14.09 17.83 -1.72
CA HIS A 43 -14.52 19.19 -1.40
C HIS A 43 -13.58 20.28 -1.94
N VAL A 44 -12.26 20.03 -1.92
CA VAL A 44 -11.25 21.03 -2.31
C VAL A 44 -11.02 21.02 -3.82
N ASN A 45 -10.82 19.84 -4.43
CA ASN A 45 -10.52 19.74 -5.85
C ASN A 45 -11.77 19.83 -6.73
N TYR A 46 -12.86 19.19 -6.32
CA TYR A 46 -14.11 19.15 -7.10
C TYR A 46 -15.15 20.15 -6.59
N GLY A 47 -15.29 20.32 -5.28
CA GLY A 47 -16.15 21.32 -4.66
C GLY A 47 -15.60 22.75 -4.71
N ARG A 48 -14.36 22.94 -5.18
CA ARG A 48 -13.65 24.24 -5.25
C ARG A 48 -13.74 25.06 -3.95
N LEU A 49 -13.63 24.40 -2.79
CA LEU A 49 -13.69 25.07 -1.49
C LEU A 49 -12.57 26.13 -1.34
N PHE A 50 -11.42 25.92 -1.98
CA PHE A 50 -10.31 26.87 -2.07
C PHE A 50 -9.77 26.95 -3.51
N ASP A 51 -9.58 28.15 -4.03
CA ASP A 51 -8.94 28.39 -5.34
C ASP A 51 -7.45 28.71 -5.21
N LEU A 52 -6.75 27.90 -4.41
CA LEU A 52 -5.30 27.96 -4.27
C LEU A 52 -4.69 26.66 -4.80
N GLY A 53 -4.03 26.75 -5.95
CA GLY A 53 -3.39 25.61 -6.63
C GLY A 53 -2.55 24.72 -5.71
N PRO A 54 -1.68 25.26 -4.84
CA PRO A 54 -0.89 24.45 -3.91
C PRO A 54 -1.74 23.61 -2.93
N MET A 55 -2.83 24.18 -2.39
CA MET A 55 -3.72 23.46 -1.46
C MET A 55 -4.50 22.36 -2.17
N ARG A 56 -4.94 22.63 -3.40
CA ARG A 56 -5.62 21.67 -4.27
C ARG A 56 -4.71 20.48 -4.58
N ASN A 57 -3.47 20.75 -5.00
CA ASN A 57 -2.48 19.71 -5.26
C ASN A 57 -2.15 18.89 -4.01
N MET A 58 -1.96 19.55 -2.86
CA MET A 58 -1.64 18.87 -1.60
C MET A 58 -2.74 17.92 -1.12
N LEU A 59 -4.01 18.25 -1.38
CA LEU A 59 -5.19 17.47 -0.99
C LEU A 59 -5.77 16.62 -2.13
N ASN A 60 -5.10 16.59 -3.28
CA ASN A 60 -5.50 15.73 -4.39
C ASN A 60 -5.02 14.31 -4.13
N THR A 61 -5.95 13.39 -3.92
CA THR A 61 -5.68 11.96 -3.68
C THR A 61 -5.11 11.25 -4.89
N THR A 62 -5.30 11.78 -6.11
CA THR A 62 -4.83 11.16 -7.36
C THR A 62 -3.38 11.53 -7.71
N ARG A 63 -2.72 12.29 -6.84
CA ARG A 63 -1.33 12.73 -7.00
C ARG A 63 -0.38 11.95 -6.11
N GLU A 64 0.74 11.54 -6.70
CA GLU A 64 1.84 10.85 -6.03
C GLU A 64 2.60 11.71 -5.01
N ASP A 65 2.49 13.05 -5.08
CA ASP A 65 3.17 14.00 -4.18
C ASP A 65 2.24 14.65 -3.13
N GLY A 66 1.01 14.14 -3.00
CA GLY A 66 -0.01 14.65 -2.08
C GLY A 66 0.10 14.11 -0.65
N LEU A 67 -0.74 14.65 0.25
CA LEU A 67 -0.82 14.17 1.64
C LEU A 67 -1.32 12.73 1.75
N ALA A 68 -2.21 12.31 0.85
CA ALA A 68 -2.73 10.94 0.81
C ALA A 68 -1.61 9.94 0.48
N SER A 69 -0.84 10.20 -0.59
CA SER A 69 0.34 9.38 -0.95
C SER A 69 1.37 9.35 0.19
N TRP A 70 1.72 10.51 0.77
CA TRP A 70 2.64 10.55 1.92
C TRP A 70 2.15 9.68 3.09
N PHE A 71 0.85 9.72 3.38
CA PHE A 71 0.24 8.88 4.41
C PHE A 71 0.32 7.40 4.04
N GLY A 72 -0.03 7.02 2.80
CA GLY A 72 0.06 5.65 2.29
C GLY A 72 1.48 5.08 2.42
N VAL A 73 2.50 5.82 1.95
CA VAL A 73 3.92 5.44 2.10
C VAL A 73 4.29 5.26 3.57
N THR A 74 3.89 6.20 4.44
CA THR A 74 4.18 6.15 5.88
C THR A 74 3.51 4.94 6.53
N GLN A 75 2.28 4.64 6.15
CA GLN A 75 1.51 3.50 6.62
C GLN A 75 2.19 2.17 6.21
N THR A 76 2.60 2.04 4.95
CA THR A 76 3.36 0.90 4.44
C THR A 76 4.68 0.73 5.18
N ALA A 77 5.39 1.84 5.47
CA ALA A 77 6.62 1.81 6.27
C ALA A 77 6.37 1.31 7.70
N PHE A 78 5.27 1.71 8.35
CA PHE A 78 4.91 1.18 9.67
C PHE A 78 4.53 -0.31 9.63
N VAL A 79 3.90 -0.78 8.56
CA VAL A 79 3.68 -2.21 8.32
C VAL A 79 5.02 -2.95 8.23
N ALA A 80 5.96 -2.44 7.45
CA ALA A 80 7.30 -3.01 7.33
C ALA A 80 8.02 -3.06 8.68
N LEU A 81 7.99 -1.97 9.46
CA LEU A 81 8.56 -1.92 10.81
C LEU A 81 7.93 -2.95 11.75
N THR A 82 6.60 -3.09 11.69
CA THR A 82 5.86 -4.10 12.47
C THR A 82 6.32 -5.50 12.09
N LEU A 83 6.52 -5.77 10.80
CA LEU A 83 7.03 -7.07 10.33
C LEU A 83 8.47 -7.33 10.76
N TRP A 84 9.34 -6.31 10.78
CA TRP A 84 10.68 -6.44 11.35
C TRP A 84 10.65 -6.77 12.85
N LEU A 85 9.73 -6.17 13.61
CA LEU A 85 9.50 -6.56 15.01
C LEU A 85 9.04 -8.02 15.13
N VAL A 86 8.18 -8.49 14.21
CA VAL A 86 7.80 -9.91 14.13
C VAL A 86 9.03 -10.78 13.85
N VAL A 87 9.89 -10.42 12.89
CA VAL A 87 11.12 -11.17 12.57
C VAL A 87 12.01 -11.32 13.80
N VAL A 88 12.28 -10.23 14.51
CA VAL A 88 13.11 -10.24 15.73
C VAL A 88 12.47 -11.12 16.80
N THR A 89 11.16 -10.96 17.02
CA THR A 89 10.42 -11.71 18.05
C THR A 89 10.38 -13.22 17.74
N VAL A 90 10.13 -13.59 16.48
CA VAL A 90 10.13 -14.98 16.03
C VAL A 90 11.53 -15.57 16.15
N ARG A 91 12.59 -14.89 15.73
CA ARG A 91 13.96 -15.41 15.87
C ARG A 91 14.38 -15.59 17.33
N ALA A 92 13.88 -14.75 18.24
CA ALA A 92 14.17 -14.87 19.66
C ALA A 92 13.41 -16.02 20.34
N ARG A 93 12.23 -16.39 19.85
CA ARG A 93 11.31 -17.36 20.51
C ARG A 93 11.15 -18.69 19.79
N ASP A 94 11.10 -18.66 18.47
CA ASP A 94 10.97 -19.84 17.60
C ASP A 94 12.34 -20.18 16.99
N ARG A 95 12.84 -21.38 17.27
CA ARG A 95 14.14 -21.85 16.75
C ARG A 95 14.06 -22.34 15.31
N THR A 96 12.87 -22.33 14.69
CA THR A 96 12.68 -22.79 13.32
C THR A 96 13.20 -21.75 12.32
N ARG A 97 14.36 -22.01 11.72
CA ARG A 97 14.99 -21.13 10.71
C ARG A 97 14.04 -20.71 9.58
N TRP A 98 13.17 -21.62 9.14
CA TRP A 98 12.18 -21.37 8.09
C TRP A 98 11.11 -20.33 8.49
N ALA A 99 10.70 -20.30 9.76
CA ALA A 99 9.74 -19.31 10.23
C ALA A 99 10.35 -17.90 10.17
N GLY A 100 11.57 -17.75 10.72
CA GLY A 100 12.29 -16.48 10.70
C GLY A 100 12.66 -16.00 9.30
N LEU A 101 13.03 -16.91 8.39
CA LEU A 101 13.29 -16.57 6.99
C LEU A 101 12.02 -16.12 6.27
N GLY A 102 10.90 -16.84 6.42
CA GLY A 102 9.66 -16.47 5.77
C GLY A 102 9.13 -15.11 6.22
N TRP A 103 9.19 -14.81 7.52
CA TRP A 103 8.84 -13.48 8.02
C TRP A 103 9.79 -12.39 7.52
N MET A 104 11.08 -12.69 7.35
CA MET A 104 12.04 -11.74 6.77
C MET A 104 11.71 -11.44 5.31
N VAL A 105 11.32 -12.46 4.53
CA VAL A 105 10.87 -12.24 3.15
C VAL A 105 9.64 -11.33 3.11
N VAL A 106 8.64 -11.57 3.97
CA VAL A 106 7.47 -10.68 4.07
C VAL A 106 7.88 -9.25 4.47
N ALA A 107 8.74 -9.10 5.48
CA ALA A 107 9.23 -7.78 5.88
C ALA A 107 9.96 -7.05 4.76
N LEU A 108 10.77 -7.75 3.97
CA LEU A 108 11.46 -7.20 2.80
C LEU A 108 10.50 -6.78 1.70
N ILE A 109 9.44 -7.55 1.43
CA ILE A 109 8.40 -7.18 0.45
C ILE A 109 7.77 -5.83 0.83
N PHE A 110 7.30 -5.67 2.08
CA PHE A 110 6.68 -4.41 2.50
C PHE A 110 7.69 -3.25 2.64
N SER A 111 8.96 -3.55 2.97
CA SER A 111 10.01 -2.54 2.96
C SER A 111 10.27 -2.03 1.54
N TYR A 112 10.25 -2.94 0.56
CA TYR A 112 10.34 -2.61 -0.86
C TYR A 112 9.12 -1.80 -1.30
N MET A 113 7.89 -2.20 -0.96
CA MET A 113 6.68 -1.43 -1.32
C MET A 113 6.74 0.00 -0.77
N ALA A 114 7.09 0.19 0.51
CA ALA A 114 7.25 1.54 1.07
C ALA A 114 8.30 2.37 0.33
N PHE A 115 9.40 1.74 -0.08
CA PHE A 115 10.44 2.41 -0.87
C PHE A 115 9.95 2.75 -2.28
N ASP A 116 9.25 1.81 -2.91
CA ASP A 116 8.73 1.91 -4.27
C ASP A 116 7.68 3.02 -4.38
N ASP A 117 6.67 3.02 -3.52
CA ASP A 117 5.63 4.06 -3.45
C ASP A 117 6.25 5.44 -3.18
N GLY A 118 7.22 5.53 -2.27
CA GLY A 118 7.87 6.79 -1.93
C GLY A 118 8.86 7.30 -3.00
N ALA A 119 9.34 6.44 -3.89
CA ALA A 119 10.32 6.77 -4.92
C ALA A 119 9.75 6.69 -6.35
N GLU A 120 8.52 6.23 -6.51
CA GLU A 120 7.85 5.89 -7.77
C GLU A 120 8.73 4.96 -8.63
N PHE A 121 9.36 3.97 -8.01
CA PHE A 121 10.43 3.21 -8.66
C PHE A 121 9.89 2.35 -9.82
N HIS A 122 8.75 1.67 -9.63
CA HIS A 122 8.11 0.88 -10.69
C HIS A 122 7.60 1.75 -11.83
N GLU A 123 7.07 2.94 -11.54
CA GLU A 123 6.62 3.91 -12.55
C GLU A 123 7.77 4.42 -13.42
N ARG A 124 8.88 4.82 -12.77
CA ARG A 124 10.07 5.33 -13.47
C ARG A 124 10.73 4.26 -14.33
N LEU A 125 10.80 3.03 -13.83
CA LEU A 125 11.33 1.91 -14.60
C LEU A 125 10.38 1.47 -15.73
N GLY A 126 9.07 1.46 -15.50
CA GLY A 126 8.06 1.20 -16.52
C GLY A 126 8.15 2.20 -17.68
N SER A 127 8.23 3.49 -17.35
CA SER A 127 8.40 4.57 -18.33
C SER A 127 9.71 4.43 -19.12
N THR A 128 10.80 4.10 -18.43
CA THR A 128 12.10 3.86 -19.06
C THR A 128 12.04 2.66 -20.01
N PHE A 129 11.39 1.57 -19.60
CA PHE A 129 11.20 0.38 -20.43
C PHE A 129 10.36 0.67 -21.68
N LYS A 130 9.26 1.43 -21.55
CA LYS A 130 8.44 1.88 -22.69
C LYS A 130 9.29 2.63 -23.72
N LEU A 131 10.12 3.57 -23.27
CA LEU A 131 11.02 4.34 -24.15
C LEU A 131 12.04 3.45 -24.87
N PHE A 132 12.64 2.48 -24.16
CA PHE A 132 13.56 1.53 -24.79
C PHE A 132 12.87 0.70 -25.87
N GLN A 133 11.65 0.21 -25.61
CA GLN A 133 10.90 -0.57 -26.60
C GLN A 133 10.47 0.25 -27.80
N GLN A 134 10.02 1.50 -27.59
CA GLN A 134 9.68 2.41 -28.69
C GLN A 134 10.87 2.64 -29.62
N ARG A 135 12.05 2.95 -29.07
CA ARG A 135 13.28 3.13 -29.86
C ARG A 135 13.72 1.85 -30.58
N ALA A 136 13.58 0.69 -29.94
CA ALA A 136 13.92 -0.59 -30.55
C ALA A 136 12.99 -0.93 -31.73
N SER A 137 11.70 -0.62 -31.60
CA SER A 137 10.70 -0.82 -32.66
C SER A 137 10.89 0.13 -33.83
N GLU A 138 11.21 1.40 -33.59
CA GLU A 138 11.52 2.36 -34.68
C GLU A 138 12.73 1.93 -35.52
N ALA A 139 13.71 1.26 -34.90
CA ALA A 139 14.89 0.74 -35.58
C ALA A 139 14.67 -0.62 -36.26
N ALA A 140 13.56 -1.31 -35.98
CA ALA A 140 13.27 -2.65 -36.48
C ALA A 140 12.31 -2.62 -37.67
N ALA A 141 12.55 -3.48 -38.66
CA ALA A 141 11.62 -3.66 -39.78
C ALA A 141 10.34 -4.42 -39.39
N GLU A 142 10.37 -5.12 -38.25
CA GLU A 142 9.30 -5.98 -37.75
C GLU A 142 9.06 -5.71 -36.25
N PRO A 143 7.83 -5.90 -35.74
CA PRO A 143 7.52 -5.72 -34.32
C PRO A 143 8.40 -6.61 -33.44
N THR A 144 9.06 -5.99 -32.47
CA THR A 144 9.93 -6.70 -31.52
C THR A 144 9.10 -7.56 -30.56
N ALA A 145 9.72 -8.57 -29.94
CA ALA A 145 9.04 -9.35 -28.90
C ALA A 145 8.55 -8.47 -27.74
N GLY A 146 9.30 -7.39 -27.43
CA GLY A 146 8.92 -6.43 -26.40
C GLY A 146 7.71 -5.58 -26.79
N SER A 147 7.60 -5.14 -28.04
CA SER A 147 6.41 -4.39 -28.49
C SER A 147 5.14 -5.24 -28.47
N ARG A 148 5.25 -6.52 -28.87
CA ARG A 148 4.12 -7.47 -28.78
C ARG A 148 3.68 -7.72 -27.34
N LEU A 149 4.62 -7.73 -26.39
CA LEU A 149 4.29 -7.85 -24.97
C LEU A 149 3.57 -6.61 -24.43
N LEU A 150 3.96 -5.40 -24.88
CA LEU A 150 3.26 -4.17 -24.53
C LEU A 150 1.86 -4.12 -25.15
N GLU A 151 1.65 -4.67 -26.35
CA GLU A 151 0.32 -4.79 -26.95
C GLU A 151 -0.60 -5.76 -26.17
N LEU A 152 -0.04 -6.78 -25.52
CA LEU A 152 -0.80 -7.70 -24.67
C LEU A 152 -1.20 -7.09 -23.32
N PHE A 153 -0.52 -6.03 -22.89
CA PHE A 153 -0.78 -5.29 -21.66
C PHE A 153 -0.94 -3.80 -21.99
N PRO A 154 -2.10 -3.40 -22.55
CA PRO A 154 -2.33 -2.06 -23.09
C PRO A 154 -2.49 -0.96 -22.02
N SER A 155 -2.35 -1.31 -20.75
CA SER A 155 -2.38 -0.43 -19.57
C SER A 155 -0.98 0.13 -19.28
N TYR A 156 -0.56 0.12 -18.01
CA TYR A 156 0.75 0.61 -17.61
C TYR A 156 1.90 -0.36 -17.92
N PRO A 157 3.03 0.15 -18.48
CA PRO A 157 4.20 -0.66 -18.78
C PRO A 157 4.84 -1.35 -17.58
N TRP A 158 4.67 -0.77 -16.37
CA TRP A 158 5.21 -1.37 -15.15
C TRP A 158 4.60 -2.75 -14.89
N GLN A 159 3.35 -2.98 -15.30
CA GLN A 159 2.64 -4.24 -15.07
C GLN A 159 3.37 -5.41 -15.72
N VAL A 160 3.95 -5.23 -16.92
CA VAL A 160 4.74 -6.26 -17.59
C VAL A 160 5.98 -6.66 -16.77
N LEU A 161 6.60 -5.69 -16.09
CA LEU A 161 7.87 -5.88 -15.37
C LEU A 161 7.66 -6.39 -13.94
N PHE A 162 6.72 -5.78 -13.22
CA PHE A 162 6.59 -5.95 -11.76
C PHE A 162 5.40 -6.82 -11.36
N LEU A 163 4.31 -6.84 -12.14
CA LEU A 163 3.12 -7.63 -11.78
C LEU A 163 3.42 -9.13 -11.59
N PRO A 164 4.30 -9.78 -12.40
CA PRO A 164 4.66 -11.18 -12.16
C PRO A 164 5.38 -11.37 -10.82
N PHE A 165 6.26 -10.43 -10.45
CA PHE A 165 6.99 -10.46 -9.18
C PHE A 165 6.04 -10.24 -8.00
N PHE A 166 5.18 -9.22 -8.07
CA PHE A 166 4.17 -8.95 -7.05
C PHE A 166 3.14 -10.06 -6.92
N GLY A 167 2.74 -10.68 -8.03
CA GLY A 167 1.88 -11.87 -8.04
C GLY A 167 2.53 -13.04 -7.30
N ALA A 168 3.81 -13.33 -7.57
CA ALA A 168 4.57 -14.35 -6.85
C ALA A 168 4.73 -14.02 -5.36
N ALA A 169 5.01 -12.75 -5.03
CA ALA A 169 5.10 -12.26 -3.66
C ALA A 169 3.76 -12.41 -2.90
N GLY A 170 2.65 -12.04 -3.53
CA GLY A 170 1.30 -12.19 -2.99
C GLY A 170 0.92 -13.65 -2.75
N LEU A 171 1.23 -14.56 -3.70
CA LEU A 171 1.03 -16.00 -3.52
C LEU A 171 1.87 -16.57 -2.38
N PHE A 172 3.15 -16.18 -2.30
CA PHE A 172 4.03 -16.55 -1.19
C PHE A 172 3.47 -16.06 0.14
N MET A 173 3.07 -14.79 0.23
CA MET A 173 2.48 -14.20 1.41
C MET A 173 1.22 -14.94 1.82
N LEU A 174 0.31 -15.21 0.89
CA LEU A 174 -0.90 -15.96 1.18
C LEU A 174 -0.56 -17.36 1.73
N ALA A 175 0.28 -18.12 1.05
CA ALA A 175 0.64 -19.48 1.47
C ALA A 175 1.37 -19.51 2.84
N PHE A 176 2.32 -18.60 3.04
CA PHE A 176 3.12 -18.52 4.26
C PHE A 176 2.29 -18.01 5.44
N LEU A 177 1.61 -16.87 5.28
CA LEU A 177 0.85 -16.22 6.35
C LEU A 177 -0.41 -17.02 6.72
N TRP A 178 -1.02 -17.74 5.78
CA TRP A 178 -2.13 -18.64 6.10
C TRP A 178 -1.77 -19.68 7.16
N ARG A 179 -0.53 -20.19 7.09
CA ARG A 179 0.00 -21.17 8.04
C ARG A 179 0.46 -20.53 9.35
N ARG A 180 0.89 -19.26 9.34
CA ARG A 180 1.47 -18.57 10.51
C ARG A 180 0.48 -17.75 11.32
N LEU A 181 -0.53 -17.17 10.70
CA LEU A 181 -1.59 -16.46 11.39
C LEU A 181 -2.53 -17.46 12.06
N GLN A 182 -2.57 -17.42 13.40
CA GLN A 182 -3.26 -18.42 14.21
C GLN A 182 -4.77 -18.17 14.34
N THR A 183 -5.22 -16.92 14.19
CA THR A 183 -6.63 -16.56 14.40
C THR A 183 -7.38 -16.44 13.07
N ARG A 184 -8.66 -16.87 13.07
CA ARG A 184 -9.56 -16.68 11.92
C ARG A 184 -9.68 -15.22 11.53
N ARG A 185 -9.71 -14.33 12.53
CA ARG A 185 -9.76 -12.87 12.30
C ARG A 185 -8.54 -12.38 11.53
N ALA A 186 -7.32 -12.76 11.93
CA ALA A 186 -6.11 -12.34 11.22
C ALA A 186 -6.07 -12.86 9.78
N ARG A 187 -6.56 -14.09 9.53
CA ARG A 187 -6.69 -14.62 8.16
C ARG A 187 -7.75 -13.87 7.35
N GLY A 188 -8.88 -13.52 7.96
CA GLY A 188 -9.90 -12.70 7.33
C GLY A 188 -9.36 -11.32 6.93
N LEU A 189 -8.60 -10.66 7.83
CA LEU A 189 -7.93 -9.39 7.52
C LEU A 189 -6.89 -9.54 6.42
N LEU A 190 -6.11 -10.62 6.40
CA LEU A 190 -5.16 -10.92 5.32
C LEU A 190 -5.87 -11.04 3.97
N LEU A 191 -6.95 -11.83 3.89
CA LEU A 191 -7.71 -12.02 2.65
C LEU A 191 -8.37 -10.72 2.20
N ALA A 192 -8.94 -9.95 3.13
CA ALA A 192 -9.55 -8.66 2.82
C ALA A 192 -8.50 -7.67 2.32
N GLY A 193 -7.34 -7.57 2.99
CA GLY A 193 -6.24 -6.71 2.57
C GLY A 193 -5.69 -7.06 1.19
N ILE A 194 -5.39 -8.34 0.93
CA ILE A 194 -4.99 -8.80 -0.41
C ILE A 194 -6.09 -8.53 -1.44
N GLY A 195 -7.36 -8.73 -1.07
CA GLY A 195 -8.51 -8.43 -1.94
C GLY A 195 -8.57 -6.95 -2.33
N CYS A 196 -8.28 -6.03 -1.41
CA CYS A 196 -8.15 -4.61 -1.70
C CYS A 196 -7.07 -4.34 -2.76
N PHE A 197 -5.87 -4.89 -2.61
CA PHE A 197 -4.81 -4.73 -3.62
C PHE A 197 -5.18 -5.31 -4.99
N VAL A 198 -5.86 -6.46 -5.03
CA VAL A 198 -6.34 -7.03 -6.29
C VAL A 198 -7.37 -6.11 -6.96
N VAL A 199 -8.25 -5.49 -6.18
CA VAL A 199 -9.22 -4.51 -6.69
C VAL A 199 -8.51 -3.25 -7.17
N ALA A 200 -7.57 -2.70 -6.40
CA ALA A 200 -6.81 -1.51 -6.77
C ALA A 200 -6.02 -1.73 -8.07
N VAL A 201 -5.25 -2.82 -8.18
CA VAL A 201 -4.56 -3.18 -9.45
C VAL A 201 -5.54 -3.34 -10.62
N GLY A 202 -6.77 -3.80 -10.36
CA GLY A 202 -7.82 -3.86 -11.38
C GLY A 202 -8.33 -2.48 -11.81
N ILE A 203 -8.42 -1.53 -10.89
CA ILE A 203 -8.79 -0.14 -11.20
C ILE A 203 -7.63 0.53 -11.95
N ASP A 204 -6.39 0.39 -11.47
CA ASP A 204 -5.16 0.86 -12.12
C ASP A 204 -5.06 0.35 -13.57
N PHE A 205 -5.34 -0.94 -13.79
CA PHE A 205 -5.36 -1.51 -15.13
C PHE A 205 -6.34 -0.77 -16.05
N VAL A 206 -7.57 -0.52 -15.59
CA VAL A 206 -8.60 0.19 -16.38
C VAL A 206 -8.20 1.65 -16.62
N GLU A 207 -7.62 2.30 -15.62
CA GLU A 207 -7.18 3.69 -15.67
C GLU A 207 -6.00 3.91 -16.63
N GLY A 208 -5.12 2.91 -16.76
CA GLY A 208 -4.03 2.90 -17.72
C GLY A 208 -4.43 2.61 -19.18
N LEU A 209 -5.67 2.19 -19.45
CA LEU A 209 -6.14 1.95 -20.83
C LEU A 209 -6.36 3.26 -21.60
N ASP A 210 -6.13 3.23 -22.91
CA ASP A 210 -6.55 4.30 -23.82
C ASP A 210 -8.06 4.58 -23.67
N GLU A 211 -8.46 5.84 -23.85
CA GLU A 211 -9.85 6.28 -23.68
C GLU A 211 -10.83 5.50 -24.57
N ASP A 212 -10.45 5.28 -25.83
CA ASP A 212 -11.26 4.56 -26.82
C ASP A 212 -11.17 3.03 -26.69
N HIS A 213 -10.43 2.51 -25.70
CA HIS A 213 -10.27 1.07 -25.52
C HIS A 213 -11.60 0.43 -25.10
N THR A 214 -11.96 -0.69 -25.72
CA THR A 214 -13.28 -1.36 -25.53
C THR A 214 -13.52 -1.90 -24.11
N LEU A 215 -12.50 -1.95 -23.27
CA LEU A 215 -12.57 -2.33 -21.86
C LEU A 215 -12.44 -1.14 -20.90
N ASN A 216 -12.38 0.09 -21.40
CA ASN A 216 -12.24 1.28 -20.56
C ASN A 216 -13.57 1.57 -19.84
N VAL A 217 -13.72 1.01 -18.65
CA VAL A 217 -14.95 1.16 -17.83
C VAL A 217 -15.19 2.63 -17.45
N ASN A 218 -14.14 3.44 -17.29
CA ASN A 218 -14.30 4.87 -17.00
C ASN A 218 -15.04 5.58 -18.14
N ARG A 219 -14.69 5.27 -19.39
CA ARG A 219 -15.38 5.78 -20.58
C ARG A 219 -16.83 5.29 -20.65
N MET A 220 -17.05 3.99 -20.39
CA MET A 220 -18.41 3.42 -20.37
C MET A 220 -19.32 4.10 -19.35
N ILE A 221 -18.79 4.43 -18.17
CA ILE A 221 -19.54 5.13 -17.12
C ILE A 221 -19.80 6.59 -17.52
N ALA A 222 -18.80 7.27 -18.10
CA ALA A 222 -18.94 8.66 -18.55
C ALA A 222 -20.04 8.83 -19.61
N GLU A 223 -20.23 7.82 -20.48
CA GLU A 223 -21.27 7.81 -21.51
C GLU A 223 -22.68 7.46 -21.00
N LEU A 224 -22.83 7.11 -19.71
CA LEU A 224 -24.16 6.86 -19.14
C LEU A 224 -24.99 8.16 -19.14
N PRO A 225 -26.30 8.08 -19.45
CA PRO A 225 -27.16 9.25 -19.49
C PRO A 225 -27.13 10.05 -18.19
N GLY A 226 -26.79 11.34 -18.30
CA GLY A 226 -26.76 12.31 -17.19
C GLY A 226 -25.44 12.37 -16.42
N VAL A 227 -24.44 11.54 -16.70
CA VAL A 227 -23.13 11.63 -16.04
C VAL A 227 -22.37 12.88 -16.49
N GLU A 228 -22.31 13.13 -17.80
CA GLU A 228 -21.69 14.33 -18.38
C GLU A 228 -22.33 15.62 -17.83
N ASP A 229 -23.66 15.71 -17.89
CA ASP A 229 -24.41 16.87 -17.41
C ASP A 229 -24.18 17.08 -15.90
N TYR A 230 -24.24 16.01 -15.10
CA TYR A 230 -23.96 16.09 -13.68
C TYR A 230 -22.54 16.58 -13.38
N ALA A 231 -21.54 16.06 -14.10
CA ALA A 231 -20.15 16.44 -13.91
C ALA A 231 -19.93 17.93 -14.23
N TYR A 232 -20.47 18.42 -15.35
CA TYR A 232 -20.40 19.85 -15.68
C TYR A 232 -21.14 20.71 -14.67
N GLU A 233 -22.40 20.38 -14.34
CA GLU A 233 -23.21 21.18 -13.42
C GLU A 233 -22.59 21.24 -12.02
N ARG A 234 -22.03 20.12 -11.55
CA ARG A 234 -21.54 20.01 -10.17
C ARG A 234 -20.09 20.45 -10.01
N PHE A 235 -19.26 20.24 -11.01
CA PHE A 235 -17.80 20.36 -10.92
C PHE A 235 -17.16 21.24 -12.00
N ASP A 236 -17.92 21.63 -13.03
CA ASP A 236 -17.42 22.36 -14.21
C ASP A 236 -16.26 21.58 -14.85
N ARG A 237 -16.53 20.30 -15.14
CA ARG A 237 -15.60 19.30 -15.69
C ARG A 237 -16.32 18.35 -16.63
N ASP A 238 -15.56 17.82 -17.59
CA ASP A 238 -15.95 16.72 -18.45
C ASP A 238 -16.24 15.45 -17.62
N GLY A 239 -17.23 14.67 -18.05
CA GLY A 239 -17.70 13.49 -17.33
C GLY A 239 -16.64 12.39 -17.28
N TYR A 240 -15.85 12.22 -18.34
CA TYR A 240 -14.75 11.26 -18.34
C TYR A 240 -13.64 11.68 -17.37
N GLU A 241 -13.25 12.95 -17.37
CA GLU A 241 -12.26 13.48 -16.40
C GLU A 241 -12.73 13.25 -14.96
N ALA A 242 -14.02 13.51 -14.67
CA ALA A 242 -14.59 13.31 -13.34
C ALA A 242 -14.58 11.83 -12.93
N VAL A 243 -15.05 10.93 -13.80
CA VAL A 243 -15.08 9.48 -13.52
C VAL A 243 -13.65 8.95 -13.33
N ARG A 244 -12.73 9.30 -14.21
CA ARG A 244 -11.32 8.88 -14.11
C ARG A 244 -10.69 9.31 -12.79
N HIS A 245 -10.88 10.57 -12.39
CA HIS A 245 -10.34 11.08 -11.13
C HIS A 245 -10.91 10.32 -9.92
N PHE A 246 -12.22 10.14 -9.84
CA PHE A 246 -12.81 9.39 -8.72
C PHE A 246 -12.48 7.90 -8.74
N GLY A 247 -12.27 7.32 -9.93
CA GLY A 247 -11.70 5.99 -10.09
C GLY A 247 -10.33 5.89 -9.43
N LYS A 248 -9.40 6.79 -9.79
CA LYS A 248 -8.06 6.84 -9.18
C LYS A 248 -8.12 7.16 -7.68
N SER A 249 -8.98 8.07 -7.24
CA SER A 249 -9.13 8.32 -5.80
C SER A 249 -9.67 7.11 -5.04
N LEU A 250 -10.53 6.29 -5.66
CA LEU A 250 -11.05 5.06 -5.07
C LEU A 250 -9.99 3.97 -5.00
N GLU A 251 -9.17 3.84 -6.04
CA GLU A 251 -7.99 2.98 -6.09
C GLU A 251 -7.07 3.26 -4.89
N GLU A 252 -6.58 4.50 -4.79
CA GLU A 252 -5.69 4.97 -3.72
C GLU A 252 -6.27 4.71 -2.32
N THR A 253 -7.57 5.01 -2.14
CA THR A 253 -8.27 4.74 -0.88
C THR A 253 -8.36 3.24 -0.58
N THR A 254 -8.56 2.42 -1.61
CA THR A 254 -8.62 0.96 -1.49
C THR A 254 -7.27 0.38 -1.12
N GLU A 255 -6.17 0.89 -1.66
CA GLU A 255 -4.82 0.48 -1.31
C GLU A 255 -4.48 0.82 0.14
N MET A 256 -4.71 2.06 0.56
CA MET A 256 -4.50 2.49 1.96
C MET A 256 -5.35 1.66 2.92
N PHE A 257 -6.62 1.41 2.59
CA PHE A 257 -7.48 0.56 3.41
C PHE A 257 -6.96 -0.88 3.48
N GLY A 258 -6.49 -1.44 2.36
CA GLY A 258 -5.83 -2.73 2.31
C GLY A 258 -4.62 -2.78 3.24
N MET A 259 -3.79 -1.73 3.22
CA MET A 259 -2.63 -1.58 4.11
C MET A 259 -3.04 -1.48 5.58
N THR A 260 -4.13 -0.77 5.91
CA THR A 260 -4.72 -0.72 7.26
C THR A 260 -5.05 -2.13 7.77
N LEU A 261 -5.74 -2.92 6.95
CA LEU A 261 -6.16 -4.28 7.33
C LEU A 261 -4.96 -5.19 7.60
N LEU A 262 -3.95 -5.11 6.73
CA LEU A 262 -2.71 -5.87 6.87
C LEU A 262 -1.92 -5.41 8.10
N TRP A 263 -1.84 -4.11 8.35
CA TRP A 263 -1.18 -3.56 9.54
C TRP A 263 -1.83 -4.09 10.82
N VAL A 264 -3.15 -4.02 10.92
CA VAL A 264 -3.89 -4.53 12.08
C VAL A 264 -3.67 -6.04 12.24
N ALA A 265 -3.61 -6.80 11.16
CA ALA A 265 -3.33 -8.24 11.19
C ALA A 265 -1.93 -8.54 11.73
N PHE A 266 -0.91 -7.86 11.23
CA PHE A 266 0.50 -8.06 11.63
C PHE A 266 0.79 -7.53 13.02
N LEU A 267 0.25 -6.37 13.37
CA LEU A 267 0.38 -5.80 14.71
C LEU A 267 -0.30 -6.71 15.74
N GLY A 268 -1.48 -7.22 15.41
CA GLY A 268 -2.19 -8.18 16.25
C GLY A 268 -1.40 -9.49 16.41
N HIS A 269 -0.77 -9.97 15.33
CA HIS A 269 0.11 -11.13 15.38
C HIS A 269 1.33 -10.87 16.28
N TRP A 270 2.02 -9.75 16.09
CA TRP A 270 3.17 -9.35 16.91
C TRP A 270 2.83 -9.30 18.39
N MET A 271 1.72 -8.64 18.76
CA MET A 271 1.29 -8.54 20.15
C MET A 271 0.96 -9.92 20.76
N HIS A 272 0.42 -10.84 19.95
CA HIS A 272 0.13 -12.21 20.38
C HIS A 272 1.40 -13.01 20.65
N ILE A 273 2.40 -12.92 19.76
CA ILE A 273 3.66 -13.66 19.91
C ILE A 273 4.65 -12.97 20.86
N GLY A 274 4.51 -11.66 21.09
CA GLY A 274 5.41 -10.82 21.89
C GLY A 274 5.17 -10.92 23.40
N GLY A 275 3.93 -11.18 23.85
CA GLY A 275 3.61 -11.21 25.28
C GLY A 275 4.00 -9.91 26.00
N ASN A 276 4.44 -10.00 27.26
CA ASN A 276 4.89 -8.82 28.02
C ASN A 276 6.24 -8.32 27.53
N LEU A 277 6.30 -7.08 27.04
CA LEU A 277 7.54 -6.41 26.67
C LEU A 277 8.26 -5.93 27.93
N ARG A 278 9.50 -6.40 28.14
CA ARG A 278 10.39 -5.92 29.20
C ARG A 278 11.61 -5.27 28.56
N VAL A 279 11.75 -3.96 28.74
CA VAL A 279 12.94 -3.23 28.27
C VAL A 279 13.91 -3.11 29.44
N ARG A 280 15.15 -3.58 29.24
CA ARG A 280 16.26 -3.40 30.17
C ARG A 280 17.25 -2.45 29.53
N CYS A 281 17.46 -1.28 30.13
CA CYS A 281 18.52 -0.38 29.74
C CYS A 281 19.76 -0.73 30.58
N ALA A 282 20.84 -1.20 29.94
CA ALA A 282 22.13 -1.28 30.61
C ALA A 282 22.71 0.15 30.68
N PRO A 283 23.28 0.58 31.82
CA PRO A 283 24.06 1.81 31.85
C PRO A 283 25.28 1.66 30.91
N ASP A 284 25.63 2.73 30.20
CA ASP A 284 26.88 2.80 29.45
C ASP A 284 28.07 2.64 30.42
N PRO A 285 29.13 1.90 30.02
CA PRO A 285 30.29 1.62 30.87
C PRO A 285 31.11 2.87 31.22
#